data_AF-A0A6C0Q5K3-F1
#
_entry.id   AF-A0A6C0Q5K3-F1
#
_cell.length_a   1.000
_cell.length_b   1.000
_cell.length_c   1.000
_cell.angle_alpha   90.00
_cell.angle_beta   90.00
_cell.angle_gamma   90.00
#
_symmetry.space_group_name_H-M   'P 1'
#
loop_
_entity.id
_entity.type
_entity.pdbx_description
1 polymer ?
#
loop_
_entity_poly.entity_id
_entity_poly.type
_entity_poly.pdbx_seq_one_letter_code
_entity_poly.pdbx_strand_id
1 'polypeptide(L)' 'MLAHAFLAVVRADEHARHPGPDDLIPLSCNEIQRLFNALVVRPLTNVAHPLDWSEWRRRHQARSRTSHYQRQAATQR' A
#
# COMPACT_ATOMS: atom_id res chain seq x y z
N MET A 1 8.72 -16.18 -4.10
CA MET A 1 7.81 -17.01 -4.93
C MET A 1 6.63 -16.21 -5.49
N LEU A 2 5.82 -15.52 -4.67
CA LEU A 2 4.64 -14.76 -5.14
C LEU A 2 4.91 -13.73 -6.25
N ALA A 3 6.04 -13.01 -6.20
CA ALA A 3 6.39 -12.03 -7.23
C ALA A 3 6.56 -12.66 -8.62
N HIS A 4 7.14 -13.85 -8.71
CA HIS A 4 7.32 -14.56 -9.99
C HIS A 4 5.99 -15.13 -10.50
N ALA A 5 5.13 -15.62 -9.60
CA ALA A 5 3.79 -16.07 -9.97
C ALA A 5 2.94 -14.91 -10.53
N PHE A 6 3.01 -13.73 -9.90
CA PHE A 6 2.34 -12.53 -10.40
C PHE A 6 2.83 -12.16 -11.82
N LEU A 7 4.15 -12.12 -12.04
CA LEU A 7 4.71 -11.84 -13.37
C LEU A 7 4.26 -12.88 -14.42
N ALA A 8 4.26 -14.16 -14.07
CA ALA A 8 3.86 -15.23 -14.97
C ALA A 8 2.37 -15.12 -15.36
N VAL A 9 1.49 -14.84 -14.40
CA VAL A 9 0.06 -14.66 -14.64
C VAL A 9 -0.21 -13.41 -15.48
N VAL A 10 0.42 -12.28 -15.16
CA VAL A 10 0.22 -11.03 -15.92
C VAL A 10 0.74 -11.17 -17.35
N ARG A 11 1.86 -11.86 -17.55
CA ARG A 11 2.39 -12.13 -18.89
C ARG A 11 1.49 -13.07 -19.70
N ALA A 12 0.96 -14.11 -19.06
CA ALA A 12 0.03 -15.03 -19.71
C ALA A 12 -1.29 -14.33 -20.08
N ASP A 13 -1.78 -13.44 -19.20
CA ASP A 13 -2.98 -12.63 -19.44
C ASP A 13 -2.77 -11.59 -20.55
N GLU A 14 -1.60 -10.94 -20.58
CA GLU A 14 -1.23 -10.00 -21.63
C GLU A 14 -1.19 -10.68 -23.01
N HIS A 15 -0.53 -11.85 -23.10
CA HIS A 15 -0.45 -12.63 -24.32
C HIS A 15 -1.83 -13.15 -24.78
N ALA A 16 -2.70 -13.54 -23.84
CA ALA A 16 -4.04 -14.03 -24.15
C ALA A 16 -5.01 -12.92 -24.58
N ARG A 17 -4.87 -11.70 -24.04
CA ARG A 17 -5.76 -10.57 -24.33
C ARG A 17 -5.29 -9.69 -25.49
N HIS A 18 -4.00 -9.72 -25.81
CA HIS A 18 -3.42 -8.99 -26.92
C HIS A 18 -2.70 -9.95 -27.87
N PRO A 19 -3.44 -10.73 -28.69
CA PRO A 19 -2.84 -11.41 -29.84
C PRO A 19 -2.25 -10.45 -30.88
N GLY A 20 -2.43 -9.13 -30.68
CA GLY A 20 -1.71 -8.02 -31.33
C GLY A 20 -2.53 -7.30 -32.41
N PRO A 21 -2.60 -5.97 -32.38
CA PRO A 21 -2.46 -5.13 -33.58
C PRO A 21 -0.97 -4.81 -33.82
N ASP A 22 -0.58 -4.75 -35.09
CA ASP A 22 0.77 -4.92 -35.67
C ASP A 22 1.98 -4.08 -35.15
N ASP A 23 1.86 -3.17 -34.18
CA ASP A 23 2.93 -2.18 -33.90
C ASP A 23 3.54 -2.20 -32.49
N LEU A 24 3.11 -3.08 -31.57
CA LEU A 24 3.63 -3.09 -30.20
C LEU A 24 4.15 -4.47 -29.77
N ILE A 25 5.39 -4.50 -29.26
CA ILE A 25 6.00 -5.70 -28.68
C ILE A 25 5.32 -6.01 -27.34
N PRO A 26 5.03 -7.29 -27.04
CA PRO A 26 4.49 -7.70 -25.75
C PRO A 26 5.33 -7.25 -24.56
N LEU A 27 4.68 -6.89 -23.45
CA LEU A 27 5.38 -6.42 -22.26
C LEU A 27 6.36 -7.48 -21.72
N SER A 28 7.62 -7.07 -21.55
CA SER A 28 8.62 -7.93 -20.93
C SER A 28 8.37 -8.06 -19.41
N CYS A 29 8.90 -9.13 -18.80
CA CYS A 29 8.82 -9.30 -17.34
C CYS A 29 9.42 -8.11 -16.58
N ASN A 30 10.48 -7.49 -17.11
CA ASN A 30 11.13 -6.34 -16.50
C ASN A 30 10.23 -5.10 -16.56
N GLU A 31 9.49 -4.89 -17.65
CA GLU A 31 8.53 -3.79 -17.76
C GLU A 31 7.35 -3.98 -16.82
N ILE A 32 6.78 -5.19 -16.76
CA ILE A 32 5.72 -5.53 -15.80
C ILE A 32 6.21 -5.28 -14.36
N GLN A 33 7.45 -5.70 -14.03
CA GLN A 33 8.03 -5.46 -12.72
C GLN A 33 8.21 -3.96 -12.42
N ARG A 34 8.71 -3.18 -13.39
CA ARG A 34 8.87 -1.72 -13.23
C ARG A 34 7.52 -1.04 -13.03
N LEU A 35 6.50 -1.41 -13.79
CA LEU A 35 5.15 -0.87 -13.67
C LEU A 35 4.53 -1.24 -12.32
N PHE A 36 4.66 -2.49 -11.89
CA PHE A 36 4.18 -2.92 -10.58
C PHE A 36 4.83 -2.13 -9.44
N ASN A 37 6.15 -1.95 -9.49
CA ASN A 37 6.86 -1.17 -8.49
C ASN A 37 6.43 0.30 -8.49
N ALA A 38 6.23 0.89 -9.68
CA ALA A 38 5.83 2.29 -9.82
C ALA A 38 4.39 2.55 -9.36
N LEU A 39 3.46 1.65 -9.71
CA LEU A 39 2.02 1.85 -9.52
C LEU A 39 1.50 1.28 -8.20
N VAL A 40 2.15 0.25 -7.64
CA VAL A 40 1.66 -0.44 -6.44
C VAL A 40 2.62 -0.21 -5.28
N VAL A 41 3.88 -0.60 -5.43
CA VAL A 41 4.82 -0.60 -4.30
C VAL A 41 5.12 0.82 -3.82
N ARG A 42 5.45 1.75 -4.73
CA ARG A 42 5.79 3.13 -4.38
C ARG A 42 4.63 3.85 -3.67
N PRO A 43 3.39 3.87 -4.18
CA PRO A 43 2.27 4.48 -3.47
C PRO A 43 2.03 3.86 -2.10
N LEU A 44 2.10 2.53 -1.98
CA LEU A 44 1.91 1.83 -0.70
C LEU A 44 2.97 2.23 0.33
N THR A 45 4.24 2.30 -0.06
CA THR A 45 5.30 2.78 0.84
C THR A 45 5.12 4.24 1.24
N ASN A 46 4.58 5.07 0.35
CA ASN A 46 4.33 6.48 0.63
C ASN A 46 3.15 6.69 1.60
N VAL A 47 2.14 5.81 1.60
CA VAL A 47 1.01 5.90 2.53
C VAL A 47 1.27 5.23 3.89
N ALA A 48 2.22 4.29 3.96
CA ALA A 48 2.58 3.63 5.22
C ALA A 48 3.01 4.63 6.29
N HIS A 49 3.90 5.57 5.96
CA HIS A 49 4.38 6.55 6.94
C HIS A 49 3.27 7.49 7.48
N PRO A 50 2.39 8.10 6.64
CA PRO A 50 1.24 8.84 7.13
C PRO A 50 0.29 8.01 8.02
N LEU A 51 0.10 6.73 7.72
CA LEU A 51 -0.72 5.82 8.52
C LEU A 51 -0.10 5.56 9.89
N ASP A 52 1.20 5.24 9.93
CA ASP A 52 1.94 5.02 11.18
C ASP A 52 1.92 6.28 12.06
N TRP A 53 2.11 7.46 11.46
CA TRP A 53 2.00 8.73 12.15
C TRP A 53 0.59 8.97 12.70
N SER A 54 -0.43 8.64 11.92
CA SER A 54 -1.83 8.77 12.32
C SER A 54 -2.19 7.82 13.46
N GLU A 55 -1.65 6.60 13.45
CA GLU A 55 -1.80 5.64 14.54
C GLU A 55 -1.13 6.12 15.82
N TRP A 56 0.13 6.55 15.72
CA TRP A 56 0.88 7.12 16.84
C TRP A 56 0.14 8.30 17.47
N ARG A 57 -0.31 9.25 16.64
CA ARG A 57 -1.05 10.44 17.09
C ARG A 57 -2.34 10.03 17.82
N ARG A 58 -3.14 9.13 17.24
CA ARG A 58 -4.41 8.67 17.84
C ARG A 58 -4.18 7.97 19.17
N ARG A 59 -3.14 7.13 19.28
CA ARG A 59 -2.76 6.48 20.54
C ARG A 59 -2.39 7.52 21.60
N HIS A 60 -1.64 8.55 21.24
CA HIS A 60 -1.23 9.60 22.18
C HIS A 60 -2.42 10.47 22.62
N GLN A 61 -3.31 10.83 21.69
CA GLN A 61 -4.55 11.54 22.01
C GLN A 61 -5.43 10.74 22.98
N ALA A 62 -5.58 9.43 22.76
CA ALA A 62 -6.33 8.57 23.67
C ALA A 62 -5.74 8.59 25.09
N ARG A 63 -4.41 8.49 25.22
CA ARG A 63 -3.72 8.59 26.52
C ARG A 63 -3.99 9.93 27.21
N SER A 64 -3.84 11.03 26.48
CA SER A 64 -4.11 12.38 27.02
C SER A 64 -5.57 12.53 27.48
N ARG A 65 -6.53 12.05 26.68
CA ARG A 65 -7.96 12.03 27.07
C ARG A 65 -8.20 11.21 28.33
N THR A 66 -7.63 10.01 28.42
CA THR A 66 -7.76 9.16 29.61
C THR A 66 -7.22 9.85 30.86
N SER A 67 -6.01 10.44 30.80
CA SER A 67 -5.44 11.17 31.94
C SER A 67 -6.28 12.40 32.30
N HIS A 68 -6.81 13.12 31.31
CA HIS A 68 -7.69 14.26 31.55
C HIS A 68 -8.97 13.84 32.28
N TYR A 69 -9.65 12.79 31.83
CA TYR A 69 -10.85 12.28 32.48
C TYR A 69 -10.57 11.72 33.88
N GLN A 70 -9.44 11.04 34.09
CA GLN A 70 -9.03 10.58 35.42
C GLN A 70 -8.83 11.75 36.39
N ARG A 71 -8.14 12.82 35.94
CA ARG A 71 -7.96 14.03 36.77
C ARG A 71 -9.29 14.73 37.04
N GLN A 72 -10.16 14.85 36.04
CA GLN A 72 -11.48 15.45 36.21
C GLN A 72 -12.33 14.67 37.24
N ALA A 73 -12.34 13.34 37.15
CA ALA A 73 -13.04 12.48 38.11
C ALA A 73 -12.46 12.57 39.53
N ALA A 74 -11.15 12.79 39.66
CA ALA A 74 -10.50 12.99 40.96
C ALA A 74 -10.78 14.37 41.58
N THR A 75 -11.02 15.41 40.76
CA THR A 75 -11.37 16.77 41.22
C THR A 75 -12.86 16.93 41.54
N GLN A 76 -13.73 16.06 41.00
CA GLN A 76 -15.18 16.08 41.24
C GLN A 76 -15.63 15.24 42.46
N ARG A 77 -14.70 14.57 43.15
CA ARG A 77 -14.93 13.98 44.48
C ARG A 77 -14.51 14.96 45.56
#